data_AF-A0A6A5W9E8-F1
#
_entry.id   AF-A0A6A5W9E8-F1
#
_cell.length_a   1.000
_cell.length_b   1.000
_cell.length_c   1.000
_cell.angle_alpha   90.00
_cell.angle_beta   90.00
_cell.angle_gamma   90.00
#
_symmetry.space_group_name_H-M   'P 1'
#
loop_
_entity.id
_entity.type
_entity.pdbx_description
1 polymer ?
#
loop_
_entity_poly.entity_id
_entity_poly.type
_entity_poly.pdbx_seq_one_letter_code
_entity_poly.pdbx_strand_id
1 'polypeptide(L)'
;MGPTRRSQRQPNAGNRNQLFTPEPSSNNSFQPAETLHDKRRRWSTLLRDQQYHTVITDVLAEELKKYTNSTVILPTSLSSIIRECILILASAPRIFTAAVDGILTIRFPVDEDIQTEYAEIQTRAHIQPSIYIHLLADENGNAPSPNQYMAIRDSILEYIGDAGSEPASLIDNITPPRVPRSATIVGHRKYIWTTRRSERRVQALQRFCAGILQRYLETPQRERDLPFAHPPGECGYAINSHKRLEQHRRHISSNYIMNLVSDICIHLHRTRQFPQLFYMHQFIIYLIFKPQQIEIAEMFCSGLLQVWVDNGGGFNHYPAGLSNASAKRVSGEQWEEFERYAVANSTLLDTLRMQKDLLESVLRDLGLEEAEAWREALESESENLDDGDGDGDYVNEEMLDD
;
A
#
# COMPACT_ATOMS: atom_id res chain seq x y z
N MET A 1 -38.74 -34.19 -61.46
CA MET A 1 -40.19 -34.12 -61.71
C MET A 1 -40.88 -34.11 -60.36
N GLY A 2 -41.69 -33.07 -60.06
CA GLY A 2 -42.45 -32.97 -58.80
C GLY A 2 -43.55 -34.05 -58.67
N PRO A 3 -44.39 -34.07 -57.60
CA PRO A 3 -45.23 -32.89 -57.31
C PRO A 3 -45.76 -32.68 -55.85
N THR A 4 -46.30 -31.47 -55.63
CA THR A 4 -47.52 -31.09 -54.87
C THR A 4 -47.77 -31.36 -53.36
N ARG A 5 -48.02 -30.23 -52.68
CA ARG A 5 -49.16 -29.84 -51.79
C ARG A 5 -49.61 -30.73 -50.62
N ARG A 6 -49.62 -30.11 -49.43
CA ARG A 6 -50.67 -30.09 -48.37
C ARG A 6 -50.15 -29.19 -47.24
N SER A 7 -50.89 -28.51 -46.39
CA SER A 7 -52.29 -28.12 -46.22
C SER A 7 -52.30 -27.29 -44.94
N GLN A 8 -53.07 -26.21 -44.91
CA GLN A 8 -53.26 -25.34 -43.75
C GLN A 8 -53.87 -26.07 -42.54
N ARG A 9 -53.43 -25.71 -41.34
CA ARG A 9 -54.24 -25.68 -40.10
C ARG A 9 -53.75 -24.53 -39.20
N GLN A 10 -54.57 -23.49 -39.05
CA GLN A 10 -54.72 -22.73 -37.78
C GLN A 10 -55.61 -23.58 -36.83
N PRO A 11 -55.77 -23.31 -35.51
CA PRO A 11 -55.59 -22.03 -34.79
C PRO A 11 -54.98 -22.15 -33.37
N ASN A 12 -54.62 -21.02 -32.74
CA ASN A 12 -55.27 -20.59 -31.49
C ASN A 12 -54.71 -19.25 -31.00
N ALA A 13 -55.64 -18.30 -30.86
CA ALA A 13 -55.46 -17.11 -30.05
C ALA A 13 -55.49 -17.50 -28.56
N GLY A 14 -54.57 -16.96 -27.78
CA GLY A 14 -54.56 -17.12 -26.32
C GLY A 14 -53.53 -16.24 -25.65
N ASN A 15 -54.02 -15.28 -24.86
CA ASN A 15 -53.34 -14.51 -23.81
C ASN A 15 -52.20 -13.55 -24.19
N ARG A 16 -52.60 -12.30 -24.45
CA ARG A 16 -51.79 -11.12 -24.09
C ARG A 16 -51.75 -11.00 -22.56
N ASN A 17 -50.72 -11.56 -21.93
CA ASN A 17 -50.26 -11.08 -20.63
C ASN A 17 -49.55 -9.74 -20.86
N GLN A 18 -50.17 -8.64 -20.43
CA GLN A 18 -49.47 -7.36 -20.26
C GLN A 18 -48.43 -7.57 -19.16
N LEU A 19 -47.17 -7.70 -19.57
CA LEU A 19 -46.02 -7.54 -18.70
C LEU A 19 -46.03 -6.10 -18.18
N PHE A 20 -46.32 -5.94 -16.88
CA PHE A 20 -45.90 -4.78 -16.11
C PHE A 20 -44.37 -4.73 -16.17
N THR A 21 -43.83 -3.90 -17.06
CA THR A 21 -42.46 -3.40 -16.93
C THR A 21 -42.46 -2.39 -15.78
N PRO A 22 -41.71 -2.60 -14.70
CA PRO A 22 -41.50 -1.56 -13.70
C PRO A 22 -40.78 -0.40 -14.39
N GLU A 23 -41.29 0.82 -14.24
CA GLU A 23 -40.55 2.00 -14.65
C GLU A 23 -39.22 2.05 -13.88
N PRO A 24 -38.08 2.33 -14.55
CA PRO A 24 -36.82 2.50 -13.86
C PRO A 24 -36.92 3.73 -12.96
N SER A 25 -36.85 3.50 -11.65
CA SER A 25 -36.82 4.53 -10.63
C SER A 25 -35.69 5.53 -10.93
N SER A 26 -36.06 6.70 -11.42
CA SER A 26 -35.22 7.79 -11.86
C SER A 26 -34.72 8.63 -10.68
N ASN A 27 -34.07 8.00 -9.70
CA ASN A 27 -33.49 8.70 -8.55
C ASN A 27 -32.14 8.13 -8.11
N ASN A 28 -31.30 7.72 -9.08
CA ASN A 28 -29.88 7.53 -8.82
C ASN A 28 -29.19 8.90 -8.94
N SER A 29 -29.21 9.68 -7.85
CA SER A 29 -28.37 10.86 -7.74
C SER A 29 -26.93 10.43 -8.00
N PHE A 30 -26.31 10.94 -9.06
CA PHE A 30 -24.89 10.73 -9.34
C PHE A 30 -24.09 11.28 -8.16
N GLN A 31 -23.75 10.43 -7.19
CA GLN A 31 -22.72 10.77 -6.23
C GLN A 31 -21.39 10.73 -6.97
N PRO A 32 -20.60 11.83 -6.96
CA PRO A 32 -19.28 11.79 -7.54
C PRO A 32 -18.45 10.71 -6.84
N ALA A 33 -17.63 10.00 -7.61
CA ALA A 33 -16.73 9.00 -7.06
C ALA A 33 -15.83 9.66 -6.00
N GLU A 34 -15.62 8.96 -4.87
CA GLU A 34 -14.74 9.42 -3.79
C GLU A 34 -13.32 9.62 -4.34
N THR A 35 -12.75 10.82 -4.13
CA THR A 35 -11.38 11.10 -4.56
C THR A 35 -10.36 10.39 -3.67
N LEU A 36 -9.12 10.24 -4.15
CA LEU A 36 -8.03 9.68 -3.34
C LEU A 36 -7.82 10.45 -2.03
N HIS A 37 -7.95 11.78 -2.07
CA HIS A 37 -7.77 12.64 -0.91
C HIS A 37 -8.87 12.45 0.12
N ASP A 38 -10.13 12.39 -0.32
CA ASP A 38 -11.29 12.18 0.55
C ASP A 38 -11.21 10.82 1.25
N LYS A 39 -10.86 9.77 0.50
CA LYS A 39 -10.67 8.42 1.03
C LYS A 39 -9.62 8.36 2.12
N ARG A 40 -8.42 8.91 1.88
CA ARG A 40 -7.34 8.94 2.89
C ARG A 40 -7.76 9.70 4.15
N ARG A 41 -8.41 10.85 3.99
CA ARG A 41 -8.93 11.63 5.13
C ARG A 41 -9.99 10.85 5.92
N ARG A 42 -10.89 10.16 5.23
CA ARG A 42 -11.92 9.33 5.85
C ARG A 42 -11.30 8.17 6.63
N TRP A 43 -10.40 7.40 6.02
CA TRP A 43 -9.71 6.29 6.70
C TRP A 43 -8.89 6.76 7.90
N SER A 44 -8.15 7.87 7.78
CA SER A 44 -7.45 8.51 8.89
C SER A 44 -8.38 8.85 10.05
N THR A 45 -9.58 9.37 9.76
CA THR A 45 -10.60 9.68 10.78
C THR A 45 -11.16 8.42 11.42
N LEU A 46 -11.52 7.42 10.62
CA LEU A 46 -12.02 6.13 11.10
C LEU A 46 -10.98 5.43 12.01
N LEU A 47 -9.69 5.49 11.68
CA LEU A 47 -8.64 4.92 12.52
C LEU A 47 -8.47 5.66 13.85
N ARG A 48 -8.58 7.00 13.86
CA ARG A 48 -8.62 7.77 15.12
C ARG A 48 -9.82 7.39 15.98
N ASP A 49 -10.96 7.15 15.34
CA ASP A 49 -12.19 6.72 15.98
C ASP A 49 -12.22 5.19 16.25
N GLN A 50 -11.09 4.50 16.05
CA GLN A 50 -10.93 3.06 16.30
C GLN A 50 -11.88 2.16 15.50
N GLN A 51 -12.41 2.63 14.36
CA GLN A 51 -13.29 1.87 13.48
C GLN A 51 -12.50 1.00 12.49
N TYR A 52 -11.75 0.03 13.02
CA TYR A 52 -10.85 -0.80 12.21
C TYR A 52 -11.62 -1.64 11.19
N HIS A 53 -12.82 -2.07 11.54
CA HIS A 53 -13.73 -2.80 10.65
C HIS A 53 -13.84 -2.15 9.27
N THR A 54 -14.35 -0.93 9.24
CA THR A 54 -14.64 -0.21 7.99
C THR A 54 -13.38 0.01 7.17
N VAL A 55 -12.26 0.34 7.82
CA VAL A 55 -11.00 0.60 7.13
C VAL A 55 -10.42 -0.69 6.55
N ILE A 56 -10.42 -1.78 7.30
CA ILE A 56 -9.91 -3.08 6.85
C ILE A 56 -10.74 -3.60 5.67
N THR A 57 -12.08 -3.59 5.79
CA THR A 57 -12.97 -4.02 4.71
C THR A 57 -12.72 -3.20 3.43
N ASP A 58 -12.67 -1.86 3.53
CA ASP A 58 -12.43 -0.99 2.38
C ASP A 58 -11.07 -1.27 1.70
N VAL A 59 -10.00 -1.35 2.50
CA VAL A 59 -8.65 -1.59 1.97
C VAL A 59 -8.58 -2.97 1.31
N LEU A 60 -9.10 -4.02 1.96
CA LEU A 60 -9.07 -5.37 1.40
C LEU A 60 -9.91 -5.51 0.13
N ALA A 61 -11.07 -4.82 0.06
CA ALA A 61 -11.91 -4.81 -1.14
C ALA A 61 -11.21 -4.21 -2.36
N GLU A 62 -10.21 -3.33 -2.17
CA GLU A 62 -9.37 -2.79 -3.23
C GLU A 62 -8.14 -3.65 -3.50
N GLU A 63 -7.45 -4.08 -2.45
CA GLU A 63 -6.18 -4.78 -2.58
C GLU A 63 -6.36 -6.21 -3.10
N LEU A 64 -7.30 -6.99 -2.57
CA LEU A 64 -7.46 -8.41 -2.93
C LEU A 64 -7.77 -8.63 -4.41
N LYS A 65 -8.41 -7.67 -5.08
CA LYS A 65 -8.68 -7.71 -6.54
C LYS A 65 -7.40 -7.76 -7.38
N LYS A 66 -6.28 -7.25 -6.85
CA LYS A 66 -4.98 -7.26 -7.54
C LYS A 66 -4.34 -8.66 -7.54
N TYR A 67 -4.85 -9.58 -6.71
CA TYR A 67 -4.30 -10.91 -6.49
C TYR A 67 -5.17 -12.02 -7.08
N THR A 68 -6.31 -11.72 -7.71
CA THR A 68 -7.25 -12.72 -8.25
C THR A 68 -6.61 -13.67 -9.28
N ASN A 69 -5.54 -13.25 -9.95
CA ASN A 69 -4.77 -14.07 -10.89
C ASN A 69 -3.35 -14.40 -10.40
N SER A 70 -3.04 -14.11 -9.13
CA SER A 70 -1.73 -14.36 -8.55
C SER A 70 -1.62 -15.80 -8.07
N THR A 71 -0.43 -16.40 -8.22
CA THR A 71 -0.10 -17.70 -7.63
C THR A 71 0.32 -17.60 -6.17
N VAL A 72 0.27 -16.40 -5.57
CA VAL A 72 0.66 -16.18 -4.18
C VAL A 72 -0.41 -16.69 -3.23
N ILE A 73 0.04 -17.50 -2.28
CA ILE A 73 -0.78 -18.12 -1.25
C ILE A 73 -0.96 -17.07 -0.14
N LEU A 74 -1.88 -16.14 -0.36
CA LEU A 74 -2.47 -15.41 0.77
C LEU A 74 -3.08 -16.44 1.73
N PRO A 75 -3.20 -16.13 3.04
CA PRO A 75 -3.89 -17.01 3.98
C PRO A 75 -5.21 -17.51 3.37
N THR A 76 -5.46 -18.81 3.50
CA THR A 76 -6.52 -19.50 2.75
C THR A 76 -7.93 -19.03 3.10
N SER A 77 -8.12 -18.28 4.19
CA SER A 77 -9.40 -17.68 4.60
C SER A 77 -9.31 -16.16 4.75
N LEU A 78 -10.40 -15.48 4.40
CA LEU A 78 -10.56 -14.03 4.59
C LEU A 78 -10.45 -13.64 6.08
N SER A 79 -10.98 -14.46 6.99
CA SER A 79 -10.88 -14.28 8.44
C SER A 79 -9.42 -14.20 8.92
N SER A 80 -8.55 -15.06 8.38
CA SER A 80 -7.11 -15.02 8.69
C SER A 80 -6.46 -13.72 8.21
N ILE A 81 -6.81 -13.23 7.01
CA ILE A 81 -6.32 -11.94 6.51
C ILE A 81 -6.80 -10.78 7.38
N ILE A 82 -8.10 -10.77 7.73
CA ILE A 82 -8.70 -9.77 8.61
C ILE A 82 -7.99 -9.76 9.97
N ARG A 83 -7.78 -10.93 10.58
CA ARG A 83 -7.07 -11.06 11.86
C ARG A 83 -5.70 -10.40 11.81
N GLU A 84 -4.89 -10.73 10.80
CA GLU A 84 -3.56 -10.13 10.70
C GLU A 84 -3.63 -8.61 10.48
N CYS A 85 -4.63 -8.09 9.74
CA CYS A 85 -4.84 -6.65 9.60
C CYS A 85 -5.20 -5.97 10.93
N ILE A 86 -6.04 -6.60 11.76
CA ILE A 86 -6.37 -6.10 13.10
C ILE A 86 -5.10 -6.05 13.95
N LEU A 87 -4.31 -7.12 13.96
CA LEU A 87 -3.06 -7.20 14.73
C LEU A 87 -2.05 -6.13 14.30
N ILE A 88 -1.94 -5.87 13.00
CA ILE A 88 -1.09 -4.79 12.46
C ILE A 88 -1.55 -3.43 13.00
N LEU A 89 -2.85 -3.12 12.95
CA LEU A 89 -3.36 -1.84 13.45
C LEU A 89 -3.28 -1.73 14.97
N ALA A 90 -3.51 -2.82 15.71
CA ALA A 90 -3.52 -2.84 17.17
C ALA A 90 -2.12 -2.64 17.79
N SER A 91 -1.08 -3.05 17.06
CA SER A 91 0.33 -2.88 17.43
C SER A 91 1.03 -1.73 16.69
N ALA A 92 0.29 -0.95 15.90
CA ALA A 92 0.85 0.10 15.07
C ALA A 92 1.48 1.22 15.93
N PRO A 93 2.75 1.60 15.67
CA PRO A 93 3.41 2.69 16.40
C PRO A 93 2.90 4.07 15.97
N ARG A 94 3.20 5.12 16.74
CA ARG A 94 2.79 6.51 16.42
C ARG A 94 3.34 6.98 15.07
N ILE A 95 4.52 6.50 14.68
CA ILE A 95 5.08 6.79 13.35
C ILE A 95 4.19 6.26 12.21
N PHE A 96 3.52 5.12 12.40
CA PHE A 96 2.56 4.57 11.45
C PHE A 96 1.34 5.49 11.33
N THR A 97 0.77 5.91 12.45
CA THR A 97 -0.36 6.84 12.49
C THR A 97 -0.02 8.15 11.78
N ALA A 98 1.17 8.71 12.03
CA ALA A 98 1.62 9.93 11.35
C ALA A 98 1.78 9.73 9.83
N ALA A 99 2.16 8.53 9.37
CA ALA A 99 2.23 8.20 7.95
C ALA A 99 0.83 8.13 7.31
N VAL A 100 -0.12 7.47 7.99
CA VAL A 100 -1.52 7.38 7.55
C VAL A 100 -2.18 8.76 7.48
N ASP A 101 -1.90 9.62 8.45
CA ASP A 101 -2.40 11.00 8.51
C ASP A 101 -1.75 11.92 7.46
N GLY A 102 -0.72 11.46 6.76
CA GLY A 102 0.02 12.24 5.75
C GLY A 102 0.97 13.29 6.32
N ILE A 103 1.12 13.36 7.65
CA ILE A 103 1.88 14.41 8.34
C ILE A 103 3.28 13.97 8.77
N LEU A 104 3.69 12.72 8.51
CA LEU A 104 4.94 12.16 9.01
C LEU A 104 6.17 13.02 8.69
N THR A 105 6.34 13.46 7.43
CA THR A 105 7.50 14.25 7.01
C THR A 105 7.59 15.62 7.67
N ILE A 106 6.45 16.21 8.02
CA ILE A 106 6.35 17.52 8.66
C ILE A 106 6.48 17.40 10.18
N ARG A 107 5.88 16.35 10.76
CA ARG A 107 5.80 16.16 12.21
C ARG A 107 7.06 15.53 12.78
N PHE A 108 7.68 14.58 12.08
CA PHE A 108 8.86 13.85 12.56
C PHE A 108 10.01 14.76 13.03
N PRO A 109 10.39 15.86 12.34
CA PRO A 109 11.50 16.70 12.78
C PRO A 109 11.26 17.47 14.09
N VAL A 110 10.00 17.60 14.54
CA VAL A 110 9.63 18.47 15.67
C VAL A 110 8.92 17.74 16.82
N ASP A 111 8.56 16.47 16.64
CA ASP A 111 7.85 15.67 17.63
C ASP A 111 8.82 14.69 18.33
N GLU A 112 9.24 15.05 19.54
CA GLU A 112 10.22 14.27 20.34
C GLU A 112 9.70 12.87 20.71
N ASP A 113 8.39 12.70 20.90
CA ASP A 113 7.81 11.40 21.23
C ASP A 113 7.91 10.45 20.03
N ILE A 114 7.56 10.93 18.83
CA ILE A 114 7.71 10.13 17.59
C ILE A 114 9.17 9.80 17.34
N GLN A 115 10.10 10.74 17.57
CA GLN A 115 11.54 10.50 17.41
C GLN A 115 12.07 9.43 18.36
N THR A 116 11.63 9.48 19.63
CA THR A 116 12.04 8.52 20.66
C THR A 116 11.55 7.12 20.34
N GLU A 117 10.25 6.95 20.05
CA GLU A 117 9.66 5.68 19.63
C GLU A 117 10.33 5.16 18.34
N TYR A 118 10.60 6.04 17.39
CA TYR A 118 11.25 5.65 16.14
C TYR A 118 12.69 5.17 16.34
N ALA A 119 13.46 5.75 17.27
CA ALA A 119 14.81 5.28 17.56
C ALA A 119 14.82 3.82 18.07
N GLU A 120 13.81 3.45 18.87
CA GLU A 120 13.61 2.07 19.32
C GLU A 120 13.22 1.16 18.15
N ILE A 121 12.28 1.58 17.30
CA ILE A 121 11.89 0.85 16.09
C ILE A 121 13.08 0.62 15.17
N GLN A 122 13.91 1.64 14.94
CA GLN A 122 15.11 1.53 14.11
C GLN A 122 16.07 0.50 14.68
N THR A 123 16.29 0.52 15.99
CA THR A 123 17.14 -0.44 16.69
C THR A 123 16.60 -1.86 16.52
N ARG A 124 15.30 -2.08 16.74
CA ARG A 124 14.67 -3.40 16.62
C ARG A 124 14.66 -3.92 15.18
N ALA A 125 14.50 -3.05 14.19
CA ALA A 125 14.53 -3.39 12.76
C ALA A 125 15.91 -3.84 12.23
N HIS A 126 16.94 -3.89 13.08
CA HIS A 126 18.19 -4.59 12.77
C HIS A 126 18.04 -6.12 12.79
N ILE A 127 17.13 -6.63 13.61
CA ILE A 127 16.93 -8.07 13.83
C ILE A 127 15.53 -8.54 13.43
N GLN A 128 14.55 -7.63 13.40
CA GLN A 128 13.15 -7.94 13.13
C GLN A 128 12.73 -7.47 11.73
N PRO A 129 12.02 -8.31 10.95
CA PRO A 129 11.43 -7.88 9.68
C PRO A 129 10.46 -6.72 9.86
N SER A 130 10.37 -5.86 8.85
CA SER A 130 9.59 -4.62 8.98
C SER A 130 9.06 -4.12 7.64
N ILE A 131 8.07 -3.23 7.75
CA ILE A 131 7.57 -2.42 6.65
C ILE A 131 8.23 -1.05 6.72
N TYR A 132 8.74 -0.59 5.58
CA TYR A 132 9.28 0.74 5.41
C TYR A 132 8.46 1.53 4.40
N ILE A 133 8.62 2.85 4.46
CA ILE A 133 8.02 3.80 3.53
C ILE A 133 9.05 4.81 3.05
N HIS A 134 8.93 5.22 1.80
CA HIS A 134 9.56 6.39 1.22
C HIS A 134 8.50 7.45 0.94
N LEU A 135 8.74 8.71 1.30
CA LEU A 135 7.82 9.83 1.09
C LEU A 135 8.54 10.95 0.34
N LEU A 136 7.98 11.38 -0.79
CA LEU A 136 8.54 12.47 -1.59
C LEU A 136 8.14 13.82 -0.97
N ALA A 137 9.12 14.49 -0.37
CA ALA A 137 8.93 15.80 0.25
C ALA A 137 10.22 16.65 0.15
N ASP A 138 10.09 17.95 0.39
CA ASP A 138 11.21 18.89 0.45
C ASP A 138 11.92 18.85 1.81
N GLU A 139 12.91 19.71 2.01
CA GLU A 139 13.67 19.83 3.27
C GLU A 139 12.82 20.22 4.48
N ASN A 140 11.65 20.83 4.26
CA ASN A 140 10.70 21.23 5.31
C ASN A 140 9.60 20.18 5.51
N GLY A 141 9.68 19.04 4.81
CA GLY A 141 8.71 17.97 4.86
C GLY A 141 7.45 18.21 4.03
N ASN A 142 7.40 19.26 3.20
CA ASN A 142 6.25 19.51 2.33
C ASN A 142 6.29 18.62 1.09
N ALA A 143 5.17 17.99 0.76
CA ALA A 143 5.00 17.27 -0.49
C ALA A 143 5.02 18.22 -1.71
N PRO A 144 5.26 17.71 -2.93
CA PRO A 144 4.98 18.49 -4.13
C PRO A 144 3.49 18.88 -4.20
N SER A 145 3.20 20.03 -4.79
CA SER A 145 1.85 20.40 -5.19
C SER A 145 1.39 19.62 -6.43
N PRO A 146 0.07 19.55 -6.71
CA PRO A 146 -0.44 18.98 -7.96
C PRO A 146 0.21 19.55 -9.23
N ASN A 147 0.46 20.86 -9.29
CA ASN A 147 1.13 21.50 -10.43
C ASN A 147 2.59 21.04 -10.57
N GLN A 148 3.34 20.98 -9.46
CA GLN A 148 4.71 20.44 -9.48
C GLN A 148 4.72 18.96 -9.86
N TYR A 149 3.73 18.19 -9.43
CA TYR A 149 3.63 16.78 -9.77
C TYR A 149 3.30 16.56 -11.26
N MET A 150 2.54 17.46 -11.87
CA MET A 150 2.36 17.52 -13.33
C MET A 150 3.67 17.83 -14.06
N ALA A 151 4.52 18.73 -13.56
CA ALA A 151 5.84 18.97 -14.16
C ALA A 151 6.76 17.73 -14.09
N ILE A 152 6.68 16.97 -12.99
CA ILE A 152 7.36 15.66 -12.87
C ILE A 152 6.82 14.68 -13.92
N ARG A 153 5.49 14.57 -14.06
CA ARG A 153 4.84 13.73 -15.09
C ARG A 153 5.32 14.10 -16.49
N ASP A 154 5.32 15.37 -16.84
CA ASP A 154 5.67 15.82 -18.18
C ASP A 154 7.15 15.53 -18.49
N SER A 155 8.03 15.69 -17.49
CA SER A 155 9.44 15.28 -17.57
C SER A 155 9.60 13.76 -17.77
N ILE A 156 8.75 12.93 -17.15
CA ILE A 156 8.75 11.47 -17.37
C ILE A 156 8.31 11.15 -18.80
N LEU A 157 7.25 11.79 -19.29
CA LEU A 157 6.74 11.58 -20.65
C LEU A 157 7.78 11.95 -21.70
N GLU A 158 8.49 13.07 -21.51
CA GLU A 158 9.62 13.44 -22.36
C GLU A 158 10.76 12.42 -22.27
N TYR A 159 11.10 11.98 -21.04
CA TYR A 159 12.17 11.01 -20.80
C TYR A 159 11.92 9.66 -21.49
N ILE A 160 10.67 9.16 -21.44
CA ILE A 160 10.26 7.92 -22.13
C ILE A 160 9.99 8.14 -23.62
N GLY A 161 10.03 9.36 -24.15
CA GLY A 161 9.91 9.61 -25.58
C GLY A 161 11.06 9.01 -26.40
N ASP A 162 10.97 9.18 -27.72
CA ASP A 162 12.01 8.75 -28.66
C ASP A 162 13.25 9.67 -28.62
N ALA A 163 14.30 9.25 -29.33
CA ALA A 163 15.70 9.67 -29.20
C ALA A 163 15.99 11.20 -29.16
N GLY A 164 17.13 11.55 -28.55
CA GLY A 164 17.79 12.85 -28.75
C GLY A 164 17.50 13.97 -27.76
N SER A 165 16.61 13.80 -26.77
CA SER A 165 16.34 14.88 -25.80
C SER A 165 17.54 15.09 -24.86
N GLU A 166 18.11 16.29 -24.90
CA GLU A 166 19.13 16.74 -23.95
C GLU A 166 18.68 16.55 -22.48
N PRO A 167 17.41 16.81 -22.13
CA PRO A 167 16.89 16.54 -20.77
C PRO A 167 17.09 15.10 -20.31
N ALA A 168 16.86 14.09 -21.16
CA ALA A 168 17.04 12.70 -20.75
C ALA A 168 18.51 12.38 -20.43
N SER A 169 19.45 12.94 -21.18
CA SER A 169 20.88 12.79 -20.91
C SER A 169 21.28 13.43 -19.58
N LEU A 170 20.71 14.59 -19.27
CA LEU A 170 20.94 15.28 -18.01
C LEU A 170 20.40 14.46 -16.83
N ILE A 171 19.18 13.95 -16.93
CA ILE A 171 18.54 13.11 -15.89
C ILE A 171 19.35 11.82 -15.65
N ASP A 172 19.70 11.07 -16.70
CA ASP A 172 20.48 9.83 -16.61
C ASP A 172 21.83 10.01 -15.91
N ASN A 173 22.34 11.25 -15.90
CA ASN A 173 23.63 11.62 -15.34
C ASN A 173 23.53 12.44 -14.04
N ILE A 174 22.40 12.40 -13.33
CA ILE A 174 22.27 12.99 -11.98
C ILE A 174 22.88 12.08 -10.92
N THR A 175 22.45 10.82 -10.89
CA THR A 175 22.97 9.80 -9.96
C THR A 175 23.75 8.72 -10.72
N PRO A 176 24.85 8.15 -10.19
CA PRO A 176 25.54 7.02 -10.83
C PRO A 176 24.63 5.79 -11.03
N PRO A 177 24.98 4.85 -11.93
CA PRO A 177 26.04 4.95 -12.94
C PRO A 177 25.71 5.99 -14.02
N ARG A 178 26.75 6.67 -14.53
CA ARG A 178 26.65 7.68 -15.60
C ARG A 178 26.43 7.01 -16.96
N VAL A 179 25.62 7.64 -17.81
CA VAL A 179 25.34 7.18 -19.18
C VAL A 179 26.10 8.06 -20.18
N PRO A 180 26.98 7.49 -21.03
CA PRO A 180 27.65 8.25 -22.07
C PRO A 180 26.65 8.89 -23.04
N ARG A 181 26.92 10.14 -23.45
CA ARG A 181 26.04 10.89 -24.37
C ARG A 181 25.75 10.13 -25.66
N SER A 182 26.74 9.41 -26.21
CA SER A 182 26.59 8.56 -27.40
C SER A 182 25.51 7.49 -27.22
N ALA A 183 25.40 6.88 -26.04
CA ALA A 183 24.37 5.91 -25.72
C ALA A 183 22.98 6.57 -25.65
N THR A 184 22.87 7.74 -25.00
CA THR A 184 21.60 8.48 -24.92
C THR A 184 21.08 8.90 -26.31
N ILE A 185 21.99 9.32 -27.21
CA ILE A 185 21.66 9.71 -28.60
C ILE A 185 21.00 8.55 -29.34
N VAL A 186 21.47 7.32 -29.15
CA VAL A 186 20.86 6.13 -29.78
C VAL A 186 19.66 5.57 -29.00
N GLY A 187 19.12 6.33 -28.04
CA GLY A 187 17.89 5.99 -27.33
C GLY A 187 18.07 5.20 -26.03
N HIS A 188 19.31 5.04 -25.52
CA HIS A 188 19.52 4.49 -24.18
C HIS A 188 18.93 5.44 -23.12
N ARG A 189 18.30 4.84 -22.09
CA ARG A 189 17.65 5.53 -20.98
C ARG A 189 17.81 4.70 -19.71
N LYS A 190 18.60 5.17 -18.75
CA LYS A 190 19.05 4.41 -17.56
C LYS A 190 17.91 3.65 -16.86
N TYR A 191 16.80 4.34 -16.60
CA TYR A 191 15.69 3.82 -15.79
C TYR A 191 14.75 2.85 -16.52
N ILE A 192 14.75 2.84 -17.86
CA ILE A 192 13.91 1.91 -18.65
C ILE A 192 14.76 0.90 -19.43
N TRP A 193 16.08 0.91 -19.24
CA TRP A 193 16.98 -0.07 -19.82
C TRP A 193 17.21 -1.24 -18.86
N THR A 194 17.08 -2.46 -19.36
CA THR A 194 17.52 -3.68 -18.66
C THR A 194 18.67 -4.31 -19.46
N THR A 195 18.38 -5.24 -20.34
CA THR A 195 19.29 -5.68 -21.42
C THR A 195 19.04 -4.90 -22.70
N ARG A 196 17.81 -4.46 -22.89
CA ARG A 196 17.31 -3.56 -23.93
C ARG A 196 16.31 -2.59 -23.30
N ARG A 197 15.78 -1.66 -24.08
CA ARG A 197 14.64 -0.85 -23.68
C ARG A 197 13.46 -1.75 -23.26
N SER A 198 12.95 -1.54 -22.05
CA SER A 198 11.94 -2.39 -21.43
C SER A 198 10.54 -1.83 -21.62
N GLU A 199 9.75 -2.46 -22.49
CA GLU A 199 8.33 -2.10 -22.70
C GLU A 199 7.52 -2.15 -21.40
N ARG A 200 7.79 -3.14 -20.53
CA ARG A 200 7.12 -3.24 -19.23
C ARG A 200 7.39 -2.03 -18.35
N ARG A 201 8.63 -1.51 -18.33
CA ARG A 201 8.95 -0.31 -17.54
C ARG A 201 8.33 0.95 -18.15
N VAL A 202 8.29 1.04 -19.48
CA VAL A 202 7.60 2.13 -20.19
C VAL A 202 6.11 2.13 -19.84
N GLN A 203 5.43 0.98 -19.93
CA GLN A 203 4.02 0.86 -19.57
C GLN A 203 3.74 1.22 -18.11
N ALA A 204 4.60 0.81 -17.18
CA ALA A 204 4.46 1.18 -15.78
C ALA A 204 4.62 2.69 -15.54
N LEU A 205 5.58 3.35 -16.22
CA LEU A 205 5.72 4.80 -16.17
C LEU A 205 4.54 5.53 -16.84
N GLN A 206 3.98 4.98 -17.91
CA GLN A 206 2.76 5.52 -18.52
C GLN A 206 1.55 5.42 -17.58
N ARG A 207 1.37 4.29 -16.89
CA ARG A 207 0.34 4.14 -15.85
C ARG A 207 0.54 5.14 -14.71
N PHE A 208 1.78 5.31 -14.26
CA PHE A 208 2.13 6.32 -13.28
C PHE A 208 1.75 7.74 -13.74
N CYS A 209 2.12 8.11 -14.97
CA CYS A 209 1.75 9.41 -15.56
C CYS A 209 0.24 9.60 -15.72
N ALA A 210 -0.51 8.53 -16.00
CA ALA A 210 -1.96 8.55 -16.07
C ALA A 210 -2.57 8.77 -14.67
N GLY A 211 -2.05 8.08 -13.65
CA GLY A 211 -2.46 8.28 -12.26
C GLY A 211 -2.20 9.69 -11.75
N ILE A 212 -1.04 10.30 -12.08
CA ILE A 212 -0.76 11.71 -11.76
C ILE A 212 -1.81 12.63 -12.41
N LEU A 213 -2.10 12.43 -13.69
CA LEU A 213 -3.09 13.23 -14.41
C LEU A 213 -4.48 13.09 -13.78
N GLN A 214 -4.89 11.86 -13.45
CA GLN A 214 -6.17 11.60 -12.79
C GLN A 214 -6.25 12.35 -11.45
N ARG A 215 -5.25 12.19 -10.58
CA ARG A 215 -5.17 12.89 -9.30
C ARG A 215 -5.22 14.41 -9.46
N TYR A 216 -4.56 14.95 -10.47
CA TYR A 216 -4.59 16.38 -10.80
C TYR A 216 -5.99 16.86 -11.22
N LEU A 217 -6.69 16.08 -12.04
CA LEU A 217 -8.05 16.39 -12.51
C LEU A 217 -9.07 16.33 -11.37
N GLU A 218 -8.91 15.39 -10.45
CA GLU A 218 -9.72 15.26 -9.22
C GLU A 218 -9.44 16.38 -8.22
N THR A 219 -8.24 16.99 -8.25
CA THR A 219 -7.88 18.06 -7.30
C THR A 219 -8.55 19.40 -7.69
N PRO A 220 -9.28 20.05 -6.77
CA PRO A 220 -9.89 21.36 -7.01
C PRO A 220 -8.86 22.40 -7.44
N GLN A 221 -9.21 23.27 -8.39
CA GLN A 221 -8.26 24.23 -8.98
C GLN A 221 -7.55 25.10 -7.94
N ARG A 222 -8.26 25.54 -6.89
CA ARG A 222 -7.71 26.37 -5.81
C ARG A 222 -6.66 25.65 -4.94
N GLU A 223 -6.57 24.32 -5.03
CA GLU A 223 -5.69 23.47 -4.23
C GLU A 223 -4.47 22.97 -5.05
N ARG A 224 -4.40 23.32 -6.35
CA ARG A 224 -3.36 22.80 -7.26
C ARG A 224 -1.96 23.35 -7.01
N ASP A 225 -1.85 24.45 -6.30
CA ASP A 225 -0.59 25.06 -5.86
C ASP A 225 -0.27 24.77 -4.39
N LEU A 226 -1.16 24.09 -3.66
CA LEU A 226 -0.90 23.67 -2.29
C LEU A 226 -0.16 22.33 -2.30
N PRO A 227 0.80 22.10 -1.38
CA PRO A 227 1.39 20.79 -1.16
C PRO A 227 0.30 19.72 -0.96
N PHE A 228 0.52 18.52 -1.50
CA PHE A 228 -0.37 17.40 -1.17
C PHE A 228 -0.38 17.17 0.35
N ALA A 229 -1.57 17.00 0.92
CA ALA A 229 -1.72 16.62 2.33
C ALA A 229 -1.08 15.25 2.64
N HIS A 230 -0.96 14.39 1.63
CA HIS A 230 -0.34 13.07 1.73
C HIS A 230 0.72 12.95 0.63
N PRO A 231 2.02 12.94 0.99
CA PRO A 231 3.11 12.87 0.02
C PRO A 231 3.01 11.61 -0.87
N PRO A 232 3.34 11.69 -2.17
CA PRO A 232 3.55 10.50 -2.98
C PRO A 232 4.65 9.62 -2.37
N GLY A 233 4.41 8.31 -2.28
CA GLY A 233 5.34 7.42 -1.58
C GLY A 233 5.53 6.04 -2.17
N GLU A 234 6.40 5.25 -1.57
CA GLU A 234 6.64 3.83 -1.86
C GLU A 234 6.57 3.10 -0.52
N CYS A 235 5.94 1.93 -0.47
CA CYS A 235 5.84 1.13 0.74
C CYS A 235 6.34 -0.27 0.42
N GLY A 236 7.18 -0.84 1.28
CA GLY A 236 7.79 -2.13 1.01
C GLY A 236 8.18 -2.90 2.25
N TYR A 237 8.39 -4.20 2.05
CA TYR A 237 8.87 -5.13 3.08
C TYR A 237 10.39 -5.29 3.03
N ALA A 238 11.03 -5.42 4.20
CA ALA A 238 12.38 -5.95 4.31
C ALA A 238 12.64 -6.71 5.61
N ILE A 239 13.37 -7.81 5.51
CA ILE A 239 13.93 -8.53 6.67
C ILE A 239 15.01 -7.71 7.41
N ASN A 240 15.67 -6.77 6.71
CA ASN A 240 16.75 -5.94 7.24
C ASN A 240 16.52 -4.51 6.72
N SER A 241 15.51 -3.82 7.26
CA SER A 241 15.08 -2.52 6.73
C SER A 241 16.19 -1.47 6.72
N HIS A 242 17.05 -1.42 7.73
CA HIS A 242 18.20 -0.51 7.74
C HIS A 242 19.13 -0.68 6.51
N LYS A 243 19.46 -1.92 6.11
CA LYS A 243 20.27 -2.20 4.90
C LYS A 243 19.48 -1.86 3.65
N ARG A 244 18.18 -2.15 3.64
CA ARG A 244 17.31 -1.89 2.51
C ARG A 244 17.21 -0.39 2.24
N LEU A 245 16.95 0.41 3.27
CA LEU A 245 16.90 1.87 3.19
C LEU A 245 18.22 2.46 2.68
N GLU A 246 19.36 1.95 3.15
CA GLU A 246 20.67 2.35 2.62
C GLU A 246 20.84 2.01 1.13
N GLN A 247 20.39 0.84 0.69
CA GLN A 247 20.37 0.49 -0.74
C GLN A 247 19.48 1.44 -1.55
N HIS A 248 18.32 1.82 -1.03
CA HIS A 248 17.44 2.81 -1.66
C HIS A 248 18.14 4.17 -1.78
N ARG A 249 18.79 4.68 -0.72
CA ARG A 249 19.57 5.94 -0.78
C ARG A 249 20.64 5.93 -1.87
N ARG A 250 21.21 4.77 -2.15
CA ARG A 250 22.26 4.58 -3.17
C ARG A 250 21.71 4.19 -4.55
N HIS A 251 20.39 4.11 -4.73
CA HIS A 251 19.72 3.65 -5.95
C HIS A 251 20.14 2.22 -6.39
N ILE A 252 20.51 1.36 -5.43
CA ILE A 252 20.94 -0.02 -5.69
C ILE A 252 19.75 -0.97 -5.54
N SER A 253 19.42 -1.72 -6.60
CA SER A 253 18.32 -2.70 -6.59
C SER A 253 17.00 -2.14 -6.03
N SER A 254 16.70 -0.89 -6.36
CA SER A 254 15.57 -0.12 -5.82
C SER A 254 14.52 0.15 -6.91
N ASN A 255 13.38 0.70 -6.51
CA ASN A 255 12.27 1.02 -7.39
C ASN A 255 12.70 2.06 -8.45
N TYR A 256 12.73 1.67 -9.72
CA TYR A 256 13.23 2.53 -10.80
C TYR A 256 12.32 3.74 -11.08
N ILE A 257 11.03 3.69 -10.73
CA ILE A 257 10.10 4.83 -10.88
C ILE A 257 10.44 5.87 -9.83
N MET A 258 10.55 5.45 -8.56
CA MET A 258 10.96 6.30 -7.44
C MET A 258 12.31 6.97 -7.72
N ASN A 259 13.31 6.21 -8.20
CA ASN A 259 14.64 6.73 -8.51
C ASN A 259 14.64 7.72 -9.70
N LEU A 260 13.85 7.44 -10.74
CA LEU A 260 13.68 8.38 -11.85
C LEU A 260 13.05 9.70 -11.37
N VAL A 261 12.03 9.63 -10.52
CA VAL A 261 11.37 10.81 -9.94
C VAL A 261 12.36 11.61 -9.09
N SER A 262 13.18 10.97 -8.26
CA SER A 262 14.24 11.65 -7.50
C SER A 262 15.21 12.40 -8.40
N ASP A 263 15.70 11.76 -9.46
CA ASP A 263 16.62 12.42 -10.41
C ASP A 263 15.92 13.56 -11.17
N ILE A 264 14.65 13.40 -11.57
CA ILE A 264 13.86 14.49 -12.17
C ILE A 264 13.70 15.68 -11.22
N CYS A 265 13.42 15.44 -9.94
CA CYS A 265 13.29 16.53 -8.96
C CYS A 265 14.61 17.31 -8.81
N ILE A 266 15.75 16.62 -8.79
CA ILE A 266 17.08 17.25 -8.80
C ILE A 266 17.29 18.05 -10.08
N HIS A 267 16.88 17.53 -11.25
CA HIS A 267 16.97 18.24 -12.52
C HIS A 267 16.16 19.55 -12.51
N LEU A 268 14.89 19.48 -12.10
CA LEU A 268 13.97 20.61 -12.06
C LEU A 268 14.42 21.67 -11.05
N HIS A 269 14.99 21.26 -9.92
CA HIS A 269 15.59 22.19 -8.95
C HIS A 269 16.85 22.87 -9.52
N ARG A 270 17.78 22.11 -10.12
CA ARG A 270 19.02 22.66 -10.73
C ARG A 270 18.75 23.63 -11.88
N THR A 271 17.68 23.38 -12.64
CA THR A 271 17.24 24.25 -13.75
C THR A 271 16.31 25.37 -13.27
N ARG A 272 16.11 25.52 -11.96
CA ARG A 272 15.28 26.56 -11.31
C ARG A 272 13.80 26.54 -11.71
N GLN A 273 13.30 25.40 -12.19
CA GLN A 273 11.86 25.19 -12.37
C GLN A 273 11.17 24.93 -11.02
N PHE A 274 11.87 24.27 -10.09
CA PHE A 274 11.42 24.14 -8.70
C PHE A 274 12.27 25.02 -7.77
N PRO A 275 11.66 25.85 -6.92
CA PRO A 275 12.40 26.60 -5.91
C PRO A 275 12.97 25.71 -4.80
N GLN A 276 12.31 24.61 -4.47
CA GLN A 276 12.73 23.61 -3.46
C GLN A 276 13.27 22.33 -4.10
N LEU A 277 13.98 21.52 -3.32
CA LEU A 277 14.45 20.20 -3.72
C LEU A 277 13.61 19.10 -3.07
N PHE A 278 12.81 18.39 -3.86
CA PHE A 278 12.11 17.20 -3.38
C PHE A 278 13.01 15.97 -3.42
N TYR A 279 13.00 15.18 -2.34
CA TYR A 279 13.71 13.91 -2.23
C TYR A 279 12.91 12.90 -1.39
N MET A 280 13.36 11.65 -1.38
CA MET A 280 12.69 10.56 -0.65
C MET A 280 13.13 10.54 0.81
N HIS A 281 12.24 10.96 1.71
CA HIS A 281 12.36 10.73 3.15
C HIS A 281 12.02 9.28 3.47
N GLN A 282 12.75 8.62 4.36
CA GLN A 282 12.67 7.18 4.54
C GLN A 282 12.39 6.83 6.00
N PHE A 283 11.38 6.00 6.24
CA PHE A 283 10.98 5.60 7.58
C PHE A 283 10.68 4.10 7.66
N ILE A 284 10.92 3.51 8.82
CA ILE A 284 10.43 2.19 9.20
C ILE A 284 9.14 2.42 9.99
N ILE A 285 8.01 1.94 9.48
CA ILE A 285 6.69 2.30 10.02
C ILE A 285 6.00 1.16 10.76
N TYR A 286 6.47 -0.07 10.61
CA TYR A 286 5.87 -1.22 11.30
C TYR A 286 6.88 -2.35 11.46
N LEU A 287 6.90 -2.98 12.64
CA LEU A 287 7.70 -4.16 12.96
C LEU A 287 6.80 -5.40 12.84
N ILE A 288 7.14 -6.31 11.94
CA ILE A 288 6.36 -7.53 11.73
C ILE A 288 6.73 -8.52 12.82
N PHE A 289 5.73 -9.05 13.54
CA PHE A 289 5.96 -9.95 14.67
C PHE A 289 5.38 -11.35 14.49
N LYS A 290 4.57 -11.59 13.46
CA LYS A 290 4.11 -12.93 13.06
C LYS A 290 4.54 -13.28 11.64
N PRO A 291 4.86 -14.55 11.34
CA PRO A 291 5.21 -14.96 9.98
C PRO A 291 4.05 -14.76 8.99
N GLN A 292 2.81 -14.93 9.43
CA GLN A 292 1.59 -14.76 8.63
C GLN A 292 1.41 -13.30 8.18
N GLN A 293 1.90 -12.34 8.96
CA GLN A 293 1.77 -10.91 8.65
C GLN A 293 2.62 -10.45 7.47
N ILE A 294 3.62 -11.22 7.01
CA ILE A 294 4.63 -10.65 6.12
C ILE A 294 4.04 -10.17 4.79
N GLU A 295 3.22 -11.01 4.15
CA GLU A 295 2.59 -10.65 2.88
C GLU A 295 1.45 -9.65 3.09
N ILE A 296 0.70 -9.85 4.17
CA ILE A 296 -0.48 -9.06 4.51
C ILE A 296 -0.08 -7.64 4.92
N ALA A 297 0.98 -7.47 5.72
CA ALA A 297 1.46 -6.17 6.15
C ALA A 297 1.93 -5.34 4.96
N GLU A 298 2.68 -5.92 4.02
CA GLU A 298 3.11 -5.17 2.83
C GLU A 298 1.90 -4.76 1.96
N MET A 299 0.95 -5.68 1.74
CA MET A 299 -0.28 -5.42 0.99
C MET A 299 -1.15 -4.36 1.67
N PHE A 300 -1.49 -4.59 2.93
CA PHE A 300 -2.38 -3.77 3.72
C PHE A 300 -1.81 -2.36 3.92
N CYS A 301 -0.53 -2.24 4.29
CA CYS A 301 0.10 -0.92 4.44
C CYS A 301 0.17 -0.18 3.10
N SER A 302 0.51 -0.87 2.00
CA SER A 302 0.54 -0.24 0.67
C SER A 302 -0.84 0.26 0.25
N GLY A 303 -1.89 -0.51 0.54
CA GLY A 303 -3.29 -0.16 0.29
C GLY A 303 -3.79 0.98 1.16
N LEU A 304 -3.57 0.91 2.47
CA LEU A 304 -3.97 1.94 3.42
C LEU A 304 -3.30 3.29 3.12
N LEU A 305 -2.00 3.27 2.82
CA LEU A 305 -1.24 4.46 2.44
C LEU A 305 -1.51 4.88 0.98
N GLN A 306 -2.20 4.05 0.19
CA GLN A 306 -2.54 4.25 -1.21
C GLN A 306 -1.34 4.65 -2.08
N VAL A 307 -0.19 3.99 -1.93
CA VAL A 307 1.08 4.38 -2.57
C VAL A 307 1.24 3.84 -4.01
N TRP A 308 0.12 3.64 -4.72
CA TRP A 308 0.10 3.00 -6.03
C TRP A 308 0.37 3.97 -7.18
N VAL A 309 0.95 3.45 -8.26
CA VAL A 309 1.12 4.25 -9.49
C VAL A 309 -0.20 4.58 -10.17
N ASP A 310 -1.17 3.67 -10.12
CA ASP A 310 -2.40 3.75 -10.91
C ASP A 310 -3.31 4.92 -10.49
N ASN A 311 -3.27 5.35 -9.22
CA ASN A 311 -4.03 6.49 -8.70
C ASN A 311 -3.17 7.75 -8.49
N GLY A 312 -1.90 7.74 -8.92
CA GLY A 312 -0.95 8.82 -8.67
C GLY A 312 -0.61 9.01 -7.18
N GLY A 313 -0.95 8.05 -6.33
CA GLY A 313 -0.73 8.09 -4.89
C GLY A 313 0.70 7.76 -4.49
N GLY A 314 1.48 7.10 -5.37
CA GLY A 314 2.86 6.75 -5.10
C GLY A 314 3.56 5.97 -6.22
N PHE A 315 4.56 5.18 -5.85
CA PHE A 315 5.53 4.55 -6.75
C PHE A 315 5.42 3.01 -6.78
N ASN A 316 4.52 2.39 -6.01
CA ASN A 316 4.29 0.95 -6.06
C ASN A 316 3.61 0.59 -7.39
N HIS A 317 4.31 -0.16 -8.23
CA HIS A 317 3.84 -0.54 -9.58
C HIS A 317 3.64 -2.05 -9.76
N TYR A 318 4.01 -2.83 -8.75
CA TYR A 318 3.86 -4.27 -8.69
C TYR A 318 3.13 -4.62 -7.40
N PRO A 319 2.25 -5.64 -7.40
CA PRO A 319 1.51 -6.00 -6.19
C PRO A 319 2.45 -6.28 -5.02
N ALA A 320 2.10 -5.75 -3.87
CA ALA A 320 2.83 -5.92 -2.61
C ALA A 320 2.69 -7.36 -2.11
N GLY A 321 3.58 -7.82 -1.24
CA GLY A 321 3.48 -9.15 -0.63
C GLY A 321 3.90 -10.30 -1.55
N LEU A 322 4.53 -10.02 -2.70
CA LEU A 322 5.00 -11.07 -3.63
C LEU A 322 6.50 -11.36 -3.52
N SER A 323 7.29 -10.50 -2.86
CA SER A 323 8.77 -10.53 -2.83
C SER A 323 9.34 -10.68 -1.41
N ASN A 324 8.85 -11.68 -0.70
CA ASN A 324 8.97 -11.88 0.74
C ASN A 324 9.56 -13.25 1.12
N ALA A 325 10.04 -14.03 0.14
CA ALA A 325 10.71 -15.31 0.36
C ALA A 325 11.86 -15.26 1.39
N SER A 326 12.46 -14.09 1.60
CA SER A 326 13.50 -13.86 2.61
C SER A 326 13.02 -14.07 4.05
N ALA A 327 11.73 -14.03 4.30
CA ALA A 327 11.06 -14.34 5.57
C ALA A 327 11.40 -15.72 6.12
N LYS A 328 11.59 -16.70 5.23
CA LYS A 328 11.90 -18.10 5.58
C LYS A 328 13.24 -18.26 6.31
N ARG A 329 14.00 -17.17 6.44
CA ARG A 329 15.29 -17.12 7.16
C ARG A 329 15.14 -16.77 8.64
N VAL A 330 13.96 -16.36 9.08
CA VAL A 330 13.67 -16.09 10.50
C VAL A 330 13.20 -17.40 11.15
N SER A 331 13.83 -17.78 12.26
CA SER A 331 13.50 -19.01 12.99
C SER A 331 12.20 -18.88 13.79
N GLY A 332 11.62 -20.01 14.22
CA GLY A 332 10.46 -20.02 15.12
C GLY A 332 10.73 -19.26 16.42
N GLU A 333 11.86 -19.53 17.07
CA GLU A 333 12.29 -18.83 18.31
C GLU A 333 12.36 -17.31 18.14
N GLN A 334 12.83 -16.83 16.98
CA GLN A 334 12.87 -15.40 16.67
C GLN A 334 11.46 -14.83 16.53
N TRP A 335 10.54 -15.54 15.86
CA TRP A 335 9.14 -15.10 15.76
C TRP A 335 8.47 -15.01 17.13
N GLU A 336 8.67 -16.01 18.00
CA GLU A 336 8.16 -15.97 19.37
C GLU A 336 8.72 -14.78 20.16
N GLU A 337 10.00 -14.46 19.98
CA GLU A 337 10.62 -13.27 20.60
C GLU A 337 9.98 -11.97 20.06
N PHE A 338 9.70 -11.90 18.76
CA PHE A 338 9.07 -10.74 18.16
C PHE A 338 7.62 -10.55 18.65
N GLU A 339 6.88 -11.64 18.80
CA GLU A 339 5.52 -11.62 19.34
C GLU A 339 5.50 -11.17 20.81
N ARG A 340 6.36 -11.74 21.66
CA ARG A 340 6.51 -11.28 23.06
C ARG A 340 6.87 -9.81 23.14
N TYR A 341 7.76 -9.35 22.26
CA TYR A 341 8.13 -7.93 22.20
C TYR A 341 6.92 -7.06 21.84
N ALA A 342 6.14 -7.44 20.82
CA ALA A 342 4.96 -6.70 20.40
C ALA A 342 3.92 -6.62 21.52
N VAL A 343 3.67 -7.72 22.24
CA VAL A 343 2.76 -7.74 23.40
C VAL A 343 3.25 -6.80 24.50
N ALA A 344 4.54 -6.82 24.83
CA ALA A 344 5.09 -6.05 25.94
C ALA A 344 5.30 -4.55 25.64
N ASN A 345 5.48 -4.17 24.37
CA ASN A 345 5.92 -2.82 23.97
C ASN A 345 4.93 -2.11 23.05
N SER A 346 3.69 -2.58 22.93
CA SER A 346 2.65 -1.91 22.15
C SER A 346 1.30 -1.96 22.85
N THR A 347 0.29 -1.31 22.27
CA THR A 347 -1.09 -1.31 22.74
C THR A 347 -1.90 -2.54 22.29
N LEU A 348 -1.22 -3.59 21.82
CA LEU A 348 -1.84 -4.72 21.12
C LEU A 348 -3.03 -5.33 21.90
N LEU A 349 -2.81 -5.75 23.14
CA LEU A 349 -3.83 -6.44 23.94
C LEU A 349 -5.03 -5.53 24.28
N ASP A 350 -4.76 -4.29 24.67
CA ASP A 350 -5.80 -3.33 25.02
C ASP A 350 -6.66 -2.96 23.80
N THR A 351 -6.02 -2.74 22.65
CA THR A 351 -6.73 -2.46 21.40
C THR A 351 -7.53 -3.67 20.93
N LEU A 352 -7.01 -4.90 21.05
CA LEU A 352 -7.77 -6.11 20.69
C LEU A 352 -9.04 -6.28 21.53
N ARG A 353 -8.94 -6.06 22.85
CA ARG A 353 -10.11 -6.09 23.74
C ARG A 353 -11.16 -5.05 23.32
N MET A 354 -10.72 -3.82 23.06
CA MET A 354 -11.59 -2.74 22.59
C MET A 354 -12.27 -3.08 21.26
N GLN A 355 -11.54 -3.64 20.28
CA GLN A 355 -12.10 -4.01 18.99
C GLN A 355 -13.13 -5.13 19.10
N LYS A 356 -12.94 -6.08 20.02
CA LYS A 356 -13.93 -7.14 20.31
C LYS A 356 -15.23 -6.55 20.83
N ASP A 357 -15.15 -5.61 21.77
CA ASP A 357 -16.33 -4.94 22.33
C ASP A 357 -17.05 -4.07 21.29
N LEU A 358 -16.29 -3.37 20.44
CA LEU A 358 -16.85 -2.54 19.38
C LEU A 358 -17.55 -3.39 18.31
N LEU A 359 -16.97 -4.52 17.92
CA LEU A 359 -17.52 -5.37 16.87
C LEU A 359 -18.94 -5.82 17.22
N GLU A 360 -19.21 -6.24 18.46
CA GLU A 360 -20.56 -6.63 18.91
C GLU A 360 -21.62 -5.54 18.68
N SER A 361 -21.23 -4.27 18.73
CA SER A 361 -22.13 -3.15 18.44
C SER A 361 -22.38 -2.95 16.93
N VAL A 362 -21.40 -3.28 16.09
CA VAL A 362 -21.41 -3.05 14.63
C VAL A 362 -21.97 -4.25 13.85
N LEU A 363 -21.87 -5.47 14.39
CA LEU A 363 -22.34 -6.71 13.74
C LEU A 363 -23.81 -6.69 13.30
N ARG A 364 -24.63 -5.83 13.91
CA ARG A 364 -26.04 -5.66 13.55
C ARG A 364 -26.23 -5.09 12.15
N ASP A 365 -25.26 -4.34 11.66
CA ASP A 365 -25.33 -3.62 10.39
C ASP A 365 -24.52 -4.32 9.27
N LEU A 366 -23.82 -5.41 9.60
CA LEU A 366 -22.99 -6.17 8.66
C LEU A 366 -23.77 -7.31 7.98
N GLY A 367 -23.33 -7.67 6.77
CA GLY A 367 -23.78 -8.89 6.11
C GLY A 367 -23.33 -10.13 6.88
N LEU A 368 -24.10 -11.24 6.78
CA LEU A 368 -23.83 -12.47 7.55
C LEU A 368 -22.42 -13.03 7.33
N GLU A 369 -21.96 -13.11 6.07
CA GLU A 369 -20.64 -13.66 5.72
C GLU A 369 -19.49 -12.79 6.26
N GLU A 370 -19.63 -11.47 6.19
CA GLU A 370 -18.64 -10.53 6.73
C GLU A 370 -18.60 -10.61 8.25
N ALA A 371 -19.77 -10.60 8.89
CA ALA A 371 -19.91 -10.74 10.34
C ALA A 371 -19.28 -12.04 10.89
N GLU A 372 -19.40 -13.16 10.16
CA GLU A 372 -18.80 -14.43 10.52
C GLU A 372 -17.27 -14.40 10.40
N ALA A 373 -16.73 -13.86 9.30
CA ALA A 373 -15.29 -13.71 9.13
C ALA A 373 -14.64 -12.84 10.22
N TRP A 374 -15.33 -11.79 10.64
CA TRP A 374 -14.88 -10.90 11.72
C TRP A 374 -14.92 -11.57 13.11
N ARG A 375 -15.95 -12.37 13.40
CA ARG A 375 -16.01 -13.15 14.64
C ARG A 375 -14.86 -14.16 14.72
N GLU A 376 -14.67 -14.94 13.65
CA GLU A 376 -13.58 -15.93 13.59
C GLU A 376 -12.20 -15.26 13.76
N ALA A 377 -12.01 -14.08 13.14
CA ALA A 377 -10.76 -13.33 13.24
C ALA A 377 -10.43 -12.88 14.67
N LEU A 378 -11.41 -12.49 15.48
CA LEU A 378 -11.19 -11.99 16.85
C LEU A 378 -11.25 -13.07 17.93
N GLU A 379 -12.05 -14.13 17.74
CA GLU A 379 -12.17 -15.23 18.70
C GLU A 379 -10.90 -16.10 18.74
N SER A 380 -10.34 -16.41 17.56
CA SER A 380 -9.15 -17.26 17.44
C SER A 380 -7.91 -16.73 18.16
N GLU A 381 -7.86 -15.43 18.44
CA GLU A 381 -6.66 -14.80 19.01
C GLU A 381 -6.76 -14.52 20.50
N SER A 382 -7.97 -14.45 21.07
CA SER A 382 -8.12 -14.42 22.52
C SER A 382 -7.67 -15.71 23.19
N GLU A 383 -7.81 -16.85 22.51
CA GLU A 383 -7.40 -18.15 23.06
C GLU A 383 -5.86 -18.31 23.08
N ASN A 384 -5.16 -17.81 22.06
CA ASN A 384 -3.69 -17.97 21.97
C ASN A 384 -2.89 -17.03 22.88
N LEU A 385 -3.48 -15.90 23.30
CA LEU A 385 -2.78 -14.86 24.08
C LEU A 385 -3.03 -14.95 25.60
N ASP A 386 -4.03 -15.71 26.04
CA ASP A 386 -4.40 -15.85 27.47
C ASP A 386 -3.72 -17.04 28.16
N ASP A 387 -3.19 -18.01 27.39
CA ASP A 387 -2.53 -19.22 27.92
C ASP A 387 -1.10 -18.98 28.48
N GLY A 388 -0.64 -17.74 28.54
CA GLY A 388 0.72 -17.36 28.96
C GLY A 388 0.98 -17.29 30.48
N ASP A 389 -0.07 -17.30 31.31
CA ASP A 389 0.03 -17.22 32.79
C ASP A 389 -0.11 -18.59 33.48
N GLY A 390 -0.03 -19.69 32.72
CA GLY A 390 0.10 -21.02 33.29
C GLY A 390 1.49 -21.20 33.91
N ASP A 391 1.61 -20.93 35.22
CA ASP A 391 2.65 -21.47 36.12
C ASP A 391 2.70 -22.99 35.96
N GLY A 392 3.39 -23.44 34.91
CA GLY A 392 3.76 -24.82 34.71
C GLY A 392 4.90 -25.13 35.64
N ASP A 393 4.55 -25.46 36.90
CA ASP A 393 5.41 -26.22 37.80
C ASP A 393 5.87 -27.48 37.07
N TYR A 394 7.02 -27.37 36.40
CA TYR A 394 7.76 -28.50 35.86
C TYR A 394 8.31 -29.26 37.06
N VAL A 395 7.49 -30.16 37.60
CA VAL A 395 7.93 -31.17 38.55
C VAL A 395 8.94 -32.05 37.81
N ASN A 396 10.21 -31.86 38.13
CA ASN A 396 11.26 -32.81 37.80
C ASN A 396 10.95 -34.12 38.53
N GLU A 397 10.34 -35.07 37.83
CA GLU A 397 10.45 -36.49 38.18
C GLU A 397 11.87 -36.95 37.83
N GLU A 398 12.79 -36.72 38.76
CA GLU A 398 13.81 -37.73 39.05
C GLU A 398 13.12 -39.01 39.51
N MET A 399 13.74 -40.15 39.20
CA MET A 399 13.38 -41.55 39.50
C MET A 399 12.75 -42.28 38.31
N LEU A 400 13.20 -43.44 37.84
CA LEU A 400 14.18 -44.44 38.25
C LEU A 400 14.35 -45.34 37.00
N ASP A 401 15.55 -45.86 36.74
CA ASP A 401 15.75 -47.32 36.64
C ASP A 401 17.17 -47.67 36.16
N ASP A 402 17.65 -48.73 36.80
CA ASP A 402 18.86 -49.53 36.54
C ASP A 402 18.96 -50.10 35.11
#